data_AF-A0A143XM33-F1
#
_entry.id   AF-A0A143XM33-F1
#
_cell.length_a   1.000
_cell.length_b   1.000
_cell.length_c   1.000
_cell.angle_alpha   90.00
_cell.angle_beta   90.00
_cell.angle_gamma   90.00
#
_symmetry.space_group_name_H-M   'P 1'
#
loop_
_entity.id
_entity.type
_entity.pdbx_description
1 polymer ?
#
loop_
_entity_poly.entity_id
_entity_poly.type
_entity_poly.pdbx_seq_one_letter_code
_entity_poly.pdbx_strand_id
1 'polypeptide(L)'
;MVDKVFTPENITELKPNEVFVFGSNKAGNHVGGAARVALDKFGAVMGQGEGLQGRSYAIPTLDENMHKVELSDLERSVKDFADFTKIHPDLIFYVTKIGCGIAGFDLSEIVEIFKHVSFGDNVILPEEFGEEKCIDGFKGFDSDMTCRGFKFEEGETYEEDANPKVCEKGFHFCESPFSVLNYRPMLDDDCNFIPIHRVTALGRCRSDNDKTATTKIHIGAKLNFSDFIKAGIDFLYEKCIKRAPTVNVDTSDGAHIGSSGDEAQIGSSGYGARIGSSGNVAQIGSSGDEAQIGSSGDGAQIGSSGDGAQIGSSGDGAQIGSSGDGAHIGSSGNVAQIGSSGYGAQIGSSGYGAQIGSSGNGVQIGSSGYGAHIGSSGNGARIGSSGYGAQIGSSGNGAQIGSSGNGAQIGSSGNGARIGSSGNGARIGSSGYGAHIGSSGYKAVVSAIGPGSKIKAKKDSWIVLAEYDQYGSPVCVKSAQIDGITLKEDVFYQLVKGEFVETE
;
A
#
# COMPACT_ATOMS: atom_id res chain seq x y z
N MET A 1 45.86 6.92 28.89
CA MET A 1 44.43 7.26 29.08
C MET A 1 44.04 8.07 27.86
N VAL A 2 43.09 7.61 27.06
CA VAL A 2 42.50 8.42 25.99
C VAL A 2 41.42 9.25 26.68
N ASP A 3 41.44 10.58 26.52
CA ASP A 3 40.44 11.46 27.11
C ASP A 3 39.04 11.04 26.63
N LYS A 4 38.13 10.84 27.57
CA LYS A 4 36.75 10.44 27.29
C LYS A 4 36.02 11.60 26.63
N VAL A 5 35.29 11.32 25.54
CA VAL A 5 34.48 12.31 24.84
C VAL A 5 33.03 11.99 25.09
N PHE A 6 32.34 12.86 25.83
CA PHE A 6 30.88 12.80 26.03
C PHE A 6 30.21 13.89 25.21
N THR A 7 28.92 13.70 24.93
CA THR A 7 28.13 14.71 24.23
C THR A 7 28.10 15.98 25.09
N PRO A 8 28.53 17.14 24.54
CA PRO A 8 28.42 18.41 25.26
C PRO A 8 26.97 18.72 25.59
N GLU A 9 26.69 19.29 26.77
CA GLU A 9 25.32 19.66 27.16
C GLU A 9 24.66 20.61 26.15
N ASN A 10 25.45 21.51 25.56
CA ASN A 10 24.97 22.51 24.61
C ASN A 10 25.75 22.41 23.29
N ILE A 11 25.11 21.85 22.28
CA ILE A 11 25.65 21.78 20.92
C ILE A 11 25.15 23.01 20.16
N THR A 12 26.03 24.00 19.97
CA THR A 12 25.68 25.24 19.27
C THR A 12 26.08 25.25 17.80
N GLU A 13 27.06 24.43 17.43
CA GLU A 13 27.65 24.33 16.10
C GLU A 13 28.03 22.87 15.81
N LEU A 14 28.05 22.50 14.53
CA LEU A 14 28.46 21.18 14.04
C LEU A 14 29.44 21.38 12.89
N LYS A 15 30.47 20.55 12.82
CA LYS A 15 31.30 20.39 11.61
C LYS A 15 30.50 19.73 10.48
N PRO A 16 31.01 19.71 9.24
CA PRO A 16 30.29 19.14 8.12
C PRO A 16 29.91 17.66 8.28
N ASN A 17 30.72 16.88 9.01
CA ASN A 17 30.51 15.45 9.24
C ASN A 17 29.88 15.13 10.61
N GLU A 18 29.43 16.14 11.36
CA GLU A 18 28.81 15.96 12.67
C GLU A 18 27.28 16.08 12.56
N VAL A 19 26.56 15.23 13.28
CA VAL A 19 25.10 15.09 13.25
C VAL A 19 24.53 15.25 14.65
N PHE A 20 23.49 16.08 14.79
CA PHE A 20 22.78 16.30 16.04
C PHE A 20 21.60 15.33 16.19
N VAL A 21 21.62 14.47 17.20
CA VAL A 21 20.59 13.44 17.42
C VAL A 21 19.63 13.88 18.52
N PHE A 22 18.33 13.89 18.21
CA PHE A 22 17.33 14.50 19.07
C PHE A 22 16.02 13.71 19.12
N GLY A 23 15.27 13.89 20.22
CA GLY A 23 13.94 13.32 20.36
C GLY A 23 12.88 14.13 19.61
N SER A 24 12.06 13.46 18.81
CA SER A 24 10.96 14.06 18.04
C SER A 24 9.60 13.41 18.35
N ASN A 25 8.51 13.98 17.83
CA ASN A 25 7.24 13.27 17.71
C ASN A 25 7.12 12.66 16.31
N LYS A 26 6.31 11.60 16.17
CA LYS A 26 6.11 10.91 14.88
C LYS A 26 5.62 11.83 13.76
N ALA A 27 4.88 12.89 14.10
CA ALA A 27 4.41 13.89 13.15
C ALA A 27 5.49 14.91 12.71
N GLY A 28 6.70 14.88 13.27
CA GLY A 28 7.78 15.82 12.92
C GLY A 28 7.52 17.28 13.29
N ASN A 29 6.72 17.53 14.33
CA ASN A 29 6.45 18.87 14.84
C ASN A 29 7.60 19.38 15.72
N HIS A 30 8.62 19.96 15.10
CA HIS A 30 9.88 20.37 15.73
C HIS A 30 9.81 21.79 16.35
N VAL A 31 8.82 22.03 17.21
CA VAL A 31 8.53 23.39 17.72
C VAL A 31 9.11 23.70 19.11
N GLY A 32 9.67 22.72 19.80
CA GLY A 32 10.22 22.91 21.16
C GLY A 32 11.49 22.12 21.45
N GLY A 33 12.22 22.56 22.48
CA GLY A 33 13.39 21.86 23.02
C GLY A 33 14.49 21.57 21.97
N ALA A 34 15.12 20.40 22.08
CA ALA A 34 16.17 19.95 21.16
C ALA A 34 15.67 19.86 19.70
N ALA A 35 14.40 19.49 19.48
CA ALA A 35 13.81 19.46 18.15
C ALA A 35 13.78 20.83 17.49
N ARG A 36 13.45 21.89 18.25
CA ARG A 36 13.50 23.25 17.73
C ARG A 36 14.91 23.69 17.36
N VAL A 37 15.90 23.34 18.18
CA VAL A 37 17.31 23.61 17.87
C VAL A 37 17.75 22.89 16.59
N ALA A 38 17.34 21.63 16.42
CA ALA A 38 17.63 20.86 15.22
C ALA A 38 17.04 21.52 13.96
N LEU A 39 15.80 22.01 14.04
CA LEU A 39 15.15 22.76 12.96
C LEU A 39 15.86 24.08 12.66
N ASP A 40 16.09 24.91 13.68
CA ASP A 40 16.60 26.27 13.52
C ASP A 40 18.07 26.29 13.07
N LYS A 41 18.88 25.28 13.44
CA LYS A 41 20.35 25.30 13.24
C LYS A 41 20.92 24.18 12.40
N PHE A 42 20.29 23.01 12.40
CA PHE A 42 20.90 21.77 11.91
C PHE A 42 20.07 21.10 10.80
N GLY A 43 19.08 21.81 10.24
CA GLY A 43 18.38 21.39 9.03
C GLY A 43 17.38 20.25 9.24
N ALA A 44 16.85 20.06 10.44
CA ALA A 44 15.67 19.22 10.62
C ALA A 44 14.49 19.79 9.82
N VAL A 45 13.58 18.94 9.36
CA VAL A 45 12.48 19.27 8.46
C VAL A 45 11.16 19.13 9.21
N MET A 46 10.28 20.14 9.12
CA MET A 46 8.93 20.03 9.68
C MET A 46 8.16 18.91 8.96
N GLY A 47 7.49 18.05 9.73
CA GLY A 47 6.75 16.89 9.18
C GLY A 47 7.55 15.58 9.14
N GLN A 48 8.87 15.61 9.37
CA GLN A 48 9.71 14.40 9.38
C GLN A 48 10.09 13.99 10.81
N GLY A 49 9.32 13.07 11.40
CA GLY A 49 9.48 12.64 12.80
C GLY A 49 10.63 11.68 13.10
N GLU A 50 11.25 11.10 12.07
CA GLU A 50 12.25 10.04 12.23
C GLU A 50 13.34 10.08 11.15
N GLY A 51 14.55 9.63 11.51
CA GLY A 51 15.66 9.44 10.58
C GLY A 51 16.52 10.67 10.33
N LEU A 52 17.45 10.56 9.38
CA LEU A 52 18.37 11.63 8.99
C LEU A 52 17.63 12.76 8.23
N GLN A 53 17.89 14.00 8.63
CA GLN A 53 17.36 15.22 8.01
C GLN A 53 18.34 16.37 8.18
N GLY A 54 18.87 16.88 7.07
CA GLY A 54 19.96 17.86 7.09
C GLY A 54 21.19 17.30 7.82
N ARG A 55 21.62 17.97 8.89
CA ARG A 55 22.66 17.52 9.82
C ARG A 55 22.09 17.10 11.18
N SER A 56 20.87 16.57 11.16
CA SER A 56 20.18 16.08 12.35
C SER A 56 19.64 14.67 12.14
N TYR A 57 19.49 13.90 13.21
CA TYR A 57 18.80 12.61 13.19
C TYR A 57 17.68 12.62 14.24
N ALA A 58 16.44 12.35 13.82
CA ALA A 58 15.28 12.31 14.71
C ALA A 58 15.01 10.89 15.22
N ILE A 59 14.80 10.75 16.53
CA ILE A 59 14.32 9.52 17.17
C ILE A 59 12.94 9.80 17.76
N PRO A 60 11.87 9.09 17.35
CA PRO A 60 10.53 9.29 17.90
C PRO A 60 10.45 8.95 19.39
N THR A 61 10.09 9.93 20.20
CA THR A 61 9.80 9.79 21.64
C THR A 61 8.34 10.08 21.96
N LEU A 62 7.59 10.65 21.02
CA LEU A 62 6.16 10.91 21.12
C LEU A 62 5.44 10.37 19.88
N ASP A 63 4.21 9.90 20.05
CA ASP A 63 3.31 9.55 18.95
C ASP A 63 2.75 10.80 18.24
N GLU A 64 1.90 10.60 17.25
CA GLU A 64 1.26 11.67 16.47
C GLU A 64 0.33 12.54 17.33
N ASN A 65 -0.15 12.01 18.46
CA ASN A 65 -1.05 12.66 19.41
C ASN A 65 -0.31 13.29 20.60
N MET A 66 1.03 13.34 20.57
CA MET A 66 1.88 13.85 21.64
C MET A 66 1.83 13.03 22.94
N HIS A 67 1.47 11.75 22.86
CA HIS A 67 1.65 10.80 23.96
C HIS A 67 3.04 10.15 23.90
N LYS A 68 3.56 9.78 25.06
CA LYS A 68 4.80 9.01 25.20
C LYS A 68 4.68 7.71 24.40
N VAL A 69 5.64 7.42 23.53
CA VAL A 69 5.69 6.11 22.83
C VAL A 69 5.97 5.00 23.83
N GLU A 70 5.52 3.79 23.52
CA GLU A 70 5.85 2.60 24.30
C GLU A 70 7.37 2.38 24.33
N LEU A 71 7.92 1.94 25.47
CA LEU A 71 9.37 1.71 25.62
C LEU A 71 9.94 0.77 24.55
N SER A 72 9.16 -0.23 24.14
CA SER A 72 9.56 -1.18 23.09
C SER A 72 9.64 -0.56 21.69
N ASP A 73 8.89 0.52 21.42
CA ASP A 73 8.98 1.26 20.15
C ASP A 73 10.16 2.23 20.18
N LEU A 74 10.43 2.85 21.32
CA LEU A 74 11.63 3.67 21.51
C LEU A 74 12.90 2.83 21.41
N GLU A 75 12.95 1.66 22.05
CA GLU A 75 14.08 0.73 21.95
C GLU A 75 14.36 0.33 20.51
N ARG A 76 13.31 0.08 19.72
CA ARG A 76 13.44 -0.18 18.27
C ARG A 76 14.04 1.00 17.52
N SER A 77 13.52 2.21 17.77
CA SER A 77 14.01 3.42 17.11
C SER A 77 15.49 3.68 17.43
N VAL A 78 15.91 3.36 18.66
CA VAL A 78 17.33 3.44 19.08
C VAL A 78 18.18 2.36 18.40
N LYS A 79 17.66 1.14 18.22
CA LYS A 79 18.32 0.07 17.44
C LYS A 79 18.47 0.46 15.96
N ASP A 80 17.44 1.03 15.35
CA ASP A 80 17.46 1.48 13.95
C ASP A 80 18.46 2.63 13.76
N PHE A 81 18.50 3.57 14.71
CA PHE A 81 19.56 4.57 14.77
C PHE A 81 20.94 3.93 14.87
N ALA A 82 21.15 2.95 15.76
CA ALA A 82 22.44 2.27 15.88
C ALA A 82 22.86 1.60 14.56
N ASP A 83 21.95 0.88 13.90
CA ASP A 83 22.22 0.22 12.62
C ASP A 83 22.54 1.25 11.51
N PHE A 84 21.85 2.39 11.50
CA PHE A 84 22.17 3.52 10.62
C PHE A 84 23.60 4.04 10.86
N THR A 85 24.01 4.23 12.13
CA THR A 85 25.36 4.75 12.43
C THR A 85 26.48 3.81 12.00
N LYS A 86 26.23 2.50 11.99
CA LYS A 86 27.21 1.47 11.57
C LYS A 86 27.54 1.54 10.08
N ILE A 87 26.57 1.89 9.24
CA ILE A 87 26.77 2.06 7.79
C ILE A 87 27.27 3.46 7.39
N HIS A 88 27.34 4.39 8.35
CA HIS A 88 27.83 5.76 8.18
C HIS A 88 29.02 6.08 9.09
N PRO A 89 30.15 5.35 8.97
CA PRO A 89 31.33 5.56 9.82
C PRO A 89 32.03 6.90 9.57
N ASP A 90 31.70 7.59 8.47
CA ASP A 90 32.19 8.92 8.11
C ASP A 90 31.54 10.05 8.91
N LEU A 91 30.38 9.78 9.52
CA LEU A 91 29.61 10.74 10.31
C LEU A 91 29.81 10.53 11.81
N ILE A 92 29.85 11.62 12.59
CA ILE A 92 29.90 11.61 14.05
C ILE A 92 28.55 12.06 14.60
N PHE A 93 27.94 11.27 15.47
CA PHE A 93 26.60 11.50 16.01
C PHE A 93 26.67 11.91 17.46
N TYR A 94 26.14 13.10 17.78
CA TYR A 94 26.03 13.58 19.15
C TYR A 94 24.61 13.37 19.67
N VAL A 95 24.46 12.42 20.60
CA VAL A 95 23.16 12.05 21.18
C VAL A 95 22.82 12.96 22.35
N THR A 96 21.66 13.63 22.27
CA THR A 96 21.10 14.40 23.38
C THR A 96 20.40 13.48 24.39
N LYS A 97 19.99 14.01 25.56
CA LYS A 97 19.14 13.30 26.53
C LYS A 97 17.72 13.12 25.96
N ILE A 98 17.59 12.27 24.94
CA ILE A 98 16.38 12.15 24.15
C ILE A 98 15.18 11.80 25.03
N GLY A 99 14.04 12.43 24.78
CA GLY A 99 12.80 12.14 25.50
C GLY A 99 12.70 12.68 26.94
N CYS A 100 13.80 13.12 27.56
CA CYS A 100 13.81 13.59 28.96
C CYS A 100 13.23 15.01 29.16
N GLY A 101 12.91 15.71 28.07
CA GLY A 101 12.28 17.04 28.09
C GLY A 101 10.76 16.95 27.94
N ILE A 102 10.26 17.38 26.78
CA ILE A 102 8.82 17.48 26.48
C ILE A 102 8.11 16.13 26.55
N ALA A 103 8.78 15.04 26.15
CA ALA A 103 8.17 13.70 26.16
C ALA A 103 8.03 13.09 27.57
N GLY A 104 8.73 13.65 28.57
CA GLY A 104 8.60 13.24 29.96
C GLY A 104 9.08 11.81 30.27
N PHE A 105 10.05 11.28 29.51
CA PHE A 105 10.74 10.06 29.94
C PHE A 105 11.64 10.34 31.14
N ASP A 106 11.63 9.41 32.10
CA ASP A 106 12.61 9.43 33.16
C ASP A 106 13.98 9.08 32.57
N LEU A 107 15.02 9.78 33.01
CA LEU A 107 16.37 9.57 32.49
C LEU A 107 16.79 8.10 32.64
N SER A 108 16.40 7.42 33.73
CA SER A 108 16.68 5.99 33.93
C SER A 108 16.04 5.08 32.88
N GLU A 109 14.84 5.42 32.37
CA GLU A 109 14.18 4.63 31.30
C GLU A 109 14.99 4.71 30.01
N ILE A 110 15.45 5.92 29.66
CA ILE A 110 16.24 6.16 28.46
C ILE A 110 17.62 5.51 28.58
N VAL A 111 18.28 5.68 29.73
CA VAL A 111 19.58 5.07 30.02
C VAL A 111 19.47 3.55 29.86
N GLU A 112 18.41 2.94 30.41
CA GLU A 112 18.21 1.49 30.29
C GLU A 112 18.10 1.05 28.82
N ILE A 113 17.31 1.74 28.00
CA ILE A 113 17.20 1.44 26.56
C ILE A 113 18.58 1.52 25.88
N PHE A 114 19.34 2.59 26.12
CA PHE A 114 20.66 2.77 25.50
C PHE A 114 21.71 1.78 26.01
N LYS A 115 21.50 1.15 27.18
CA LYS A 115 22.38 0.08 27.67
C LYS A 115 22.21 -1.22 26.88
N HIS A 116 21.02 -1.47 26.33
CA HIS A 116 20.71 -2.66 25.54
C HIS A 116 21.11 -2.57 24.07
N VAL A 117 21.66 -1.42 23.65
CA VAL A 117 22.04 -1.17 22.26
C VAL A 117 23.53 -0.87 22.13
N SER A 118 24.16 -1.56 21.19
CA SER A 118 25.57 -1.35 20.86
C SER A 118 25.73 -0.34 19.74
N PHE A 119 26.65 0.60 19.94
CA PHE A 119 26.96 1.66 18.98
C PHE A 119 28.41 1.56 18.48
N GLY A 120 28.69 2.19 17.34
CA GLY A 120 30.05 2.40 16.85
C GLY A 120 30.76 3.55 17.57
N ASP A 121 32.08 3.67 17.38
CA ASP A 121 32.91 4.75 17.96
C ASP A 121 32.49 6.15 17.49
N ASN A 122 31.69 6.22 16.43
CA ASN A 122 31.16 7.44 15.85
C ASN A 122 29.90 7.96 16.55
N VAL A 123 29.40 7.28 17.58
CA VAL A 123 28.27 7.74 18.40
C VAL A 123 28.77 8.20 19.75
N ILE A 124 28.56 9.48 20.03
CA ILE A 124 28.91 10.12 21.29
C ILE A 124 27.63 10.22 22.13
N LEU A 125 27.64 9.65 23.33
CA LEU A 125 26.51 9.63 24.26
C LEU A 125 26.70 10.67 25.39
N PRO A 126 25.61 11.11 26.03
CA PRO A 126 25.69 11.88 27.28
C PRO A 126 26.40 11.07 28.37
N GLU A 127 27.08 11.76 29.29
CA GLU A 127 27.79 11.12 30.41
C GLU A 127 26.87 10.26 31.28
N GLU A 128 25.62 10.67 31.45
CA GLU A 128 24.63 9.98 32.28
C GLU A 128 24.17 8.63 31.71
N PHE A 129 24.42 8.38 30.42
CA PHE A 129 24.07 7.11 29.79
C PHE A 129 25.02 5.99 30.20
N GLY A 130 26.15 6.35 30.82
CA GLY A 130 27.15 5.42 31.33
C GLY A 130 27.92 4.71 30.22
N GLU A 131 29.01 4.03 30.62
CA GLU A 131 29.80 3.20 29.70
C GLU A 131 29.38 1.73 29.76
N GLU A 132 28.81 1.28 30.88
CA GLU A 132 28.37 -0.11 31.07
C GLU A 132 27.13 -0.40 30.23
N LYS A 133 27.20 -1.45 29.42
CA LYS A 133 26.11 -1.93 28.57
C LYS A 133 25.61 -3.29 29.07
N CYS A 134 24.34 -3.57 28.79
CA CYS A 134 23.69 -4.86 29.03
C CYS A 134 23.24 -5.39 27.66
N ILE A 135 24.11 -6.02 26.88
CA ILE A 135 23.77 -6.42 25.51
C ILE A 135 23.76 -7.94 25.41
N ASP A 136 22.61 -8.50 25.07
CA ASP A 136 22.47 -9.92 24.78
C ASP A 136 22.98 -10.26 23.38
N GLY A 137 23.57 -11.45 23.25
CA GLY A 137 23.99 -11.96 21.96
C GLY A 137 24.43 -13.41 22.02
N PHE A 138 25.24 -13.80 21.05
CA PHE A 138 25.60 -15.18 20.74
C PHE A 138 27.09 -15.31 20.51
N LYS A 139 27.70 -16.31 21.12
CA LYS A 139 29.14 -16.56 21.00
C LYS A 139 29.42 -18.01 20.69
N GLY A 140 30.15 -18.24 19.60
CA GLY A 140 30.74 -19.53 19.25
C GLY A 140 32.14 -19.69 19.86
N PHE A 141 32.43 -20.88 20.38
CA PHE A 141 33.72 -21.25 20.97
C PHE A 141 34.42 -22.35 20.18
N ASP A 142 35.70 -22.57 20.47
CA ASP A 142 36.38 -23.83 20.14
C ASP A 142 35.79 -24.98 20.98
N SER A 143 36.02 -26.23 20.57
CA SER A 143 35.45 -27.41 21.23
C SER A 143 35.85 -27.54 22.70
N ASP A 144 36.95 -26.92 23.12
CA ASP A 144 37.46 -26.84 24.48
C ASP A 144 37.02 -25.58 25.26
N MET A 145 36.01 -24.86 24.75
CA MET A 145 35.50 -23.60 25.29
C MET A 145 36.52 -22.45 25.29
N THR A 146 37.52 -22.52 24.41
CA THR A 146 38.46 -21.41 24.23
C THR A 146 38.02 -20.43 23.15
N CYS A 147 38.51 -19.20 23.24
CA CYS A 147 38.44 -18.19 22.19
C CYS A 147 39.66 -17.27 22.31
N ARG A 148 40.50 -17.21 21.26
CA ARG A 148 41.72 -16.39 21.23
C ARG A 148 42.65 -16.63 22.42
N GLY A 149 42.76 -17.88 22.86
CA GLY A 149 43.65 -18.30 23.95
C GLY A 149 43.10 -18.08 25.36
N PHE A 150 41.91 -17.51 25.52
CA PHE A 150 41.21 -17.44 26.80
C PHE A 150 40.22 -18.61 26.90
N LYS A 151 40.16 -19.27 28.06
CA LYS A 151 39.24 -20.38 28.33
C LYS A 151 38.04 -19.88 29.13
N PHE A 152 36.84 -20.17 28.65
CA PHE A 152 35.57 -19.76 29.25
C PHE A 152 34.82 -20.98 29.81
N GLU A 153 33.88 -20.73 30.72
CA GLU A 153 32.99 -21.74 31.30
C GLU A 153 31.54 -21.23 31.25
N GLU A 154 30.59 -22.15 31.01
CA GLU A 154 29.16 -21.84 30.99
C GLU A 154 28.67 -21.44 32.39
N GLY A 155 27.91 -20.35 32.48
CA GLY A 155 27.40 -19.78 33.72
C GLY A 155 28.33 -18.76 34.39
N GLU A 156 29.57 -18.61 33.91
CA GLU A 156 30.56 -17.73 34.53
C GLU A 156 30.58 -16.32 33.94
N THR A 157 31.07 -15.37 34.74
CA THR A 157 31.23 -13.96 34.34
C THR A 157 32.70 -13.56 34.42
N TYR A 158 33.20 -12.95 33.35
CA TYR A 158 34.59 -12.54 33.21
C TYR A 158 34.70 -11.03 33.01
N GLU A 159 35.74 -10.44 33.56
CA GLU A 159 36.02 -9.00 33.48
C GLU A 159 37.47 -8.74 33.08
N GLU A 160 37.68 -7.70 32.27
CA GLU A 160 38.97 -7.26 31.77
C GLU A 160 39.12 -5.74 31.91
N ASP A 161 40.19 -5.28 32.55
CA ASP A 161 40.49 -3.84 32.76
C ASP A 161 40.95 -3.08 31.49
N ALA A 162 40.96 -3.74 30.33
CA ALA A 162 41.42 -3.16 29.07
C ALA A 162 40.28 -2.45 28.32
N ASN A 163 40.62 -1.56 27.38
CA ASN A 163 39.64 -1.06 26.43
C ASN A 163 39.15 -2.21 25.55
N PRO A 164 37.84 -2.40 25.37
CA PRO A 164 37.28 -3.52 24.62
C PRO A 164 37.73 -3.43 23.15
N LYS A 165 38.34 -4.50 22.66
CA LYS A 165 38.81 -4.62 21.27
C LYS A 165 38.34 -5.94 20.67
N VAL A 166 37.71 -5.84 19.51
CA VAL A 166 37.14 -6.98 18.80
C VAL A 166 38.25 -7.93 18.36
N CYS A 167 38.04 -9.23 18.59
CA CYS A 167 38.92 -10.33 18.19
C CYS A 167 40.34 -10.39 18.80
N GLU A 168 40.68 -9.61 19.83
CA GLU A 168 42.04 -9.64 20.44
C GLU A 168 42.18 -10.74 21.51
N LYS A 169 41.29 -10.76 22.53
CA LYS A 169 41.42 -11.63 23.72
C LYS A 169 40.24 -12.55 24.00
N GLY A 170 39.30 -12.62 23.07
CA GLY A 170 38.16 -13.55 23.15
C GLY A 170 36.88 -12.99 23.77
N PHE A 171 36.89 -11.78 24.35
CA PHE A 171 35.73 -11.12 24.98
C PHE A 171 34.77 -10.46 23.96
N HIS A 172 34.51 -11.13 22.83
CA HIS A 172 33.61 -10.64 21.78
C HIS A 172 32.52 -11.64 21.45
N PHE A 173 31.40 -11.16 20.92
CA PHE A 173 30.23 -11.94 20.55
C PHE A 173 29.51 -11.31 19.35
N CYS A 174 28.51 -11.99 18.79
CA CYS A 174 27.66 -11.48 17.73
C CYS A 174 26.27 -11.19 18.29
N GLU A 175 25.66 -10.05 17.96
CA GLU A 175 24.28 -9.74 18.39
C GLU A 175 23.26 -10.65 17.69
N SER A 176 23.51 -10.99 16.42
CA SER A 176 22.70 -11.95 15.67
C SER A 176 23.24 -13.39 15.84
N PRO A 177 22.37 -14.39 16.04
CA PRO A 177 22.77 -15.80 16.06
C PRO A 177 23.48 -16.21 14.76
N PHE A 178 22.93 -15.83 13.60
CA PHE A 178 23.46 -16.27 12.32
C PHE A 178 24.78 -15.60 11.94
N SER A 179 25.08 -14.43 12.48
CA SER A 179 26.41 -13.79 12.32
C SER A 179 27.54 -14.63 12.90
N VAL A 180 27.28 -15.52 13.87
CA VAL A 180 28.29 -16.47 14.36
C VAL A 180 28.82 -17.35 13.22
N LEU A 181 27.97 -17.68 12.24
CA LEU A 181 28.30 -18.56 11.11
C LEU A 181 29.23 -17.90 10.09
N ASN A 182 29.39 -16.57 10.12
CA ASN A 182 30.37 -15.86 9.29
C ASN A 182 31.82 -16.19 9.70
N TYR A 183 32.00 -16.70 10.92
CA TYR A 183 33.32 -16.86 11.53
C TYR A 183 33.68 -18.30 11.87
N ARG A 184 32.67 -19.18 11.95
CA ARG A 184 32.85 -20.60 12.26
C ARG A 184 31.82 -21.42 11.50
N PRO A 185 32.20 -22.59 10.96
CA PRO A 185 31.23 -23.52 10.35
C PRO A 185 30.15 -23.93 11.36
N MET A 186 28.95 -24.25 10.86
CA MET A 186 27.84 -24.69 11.70
C MET A 186 28.11 -26.04 12.38
N LEU A 187 28.88 -26.90 11.71
CA LEU A 187 29.24 -28.23 12.17
C LEU A 187 30.75 -28.35 12.28
N ASP A 188 31.23 -29.12 13.25
CA ASP A 188 32.62 -29.56 13.31
C ASP A 188 32.92 -30.70 12.32
N ASP A 189 34.17 -31.16 12.28
CA ASP A 189 34.64 -32.23 11.37
C ASP A 189 33.91 -33.57 11.59
N ASP A 190 33.31 -33.76 12.77
CA ASP A 190 32.53 -34.94 13.14
C ASP A 190 31.02 -34.75 12.91
N CYS A 191 30.62 -33.69 12.21
CA CYS A 191 29.23 -33.31 11.93
C CYS A 191 28.40 -32.96 13.18
N ASN A 192 29.03 -32.57 14.29
CA ASN A 192 28.33 -32.10 15.49
C ASN A 192 28.15 -30.58 15.44
N PHE A 193 27.03 -30.10 15.99
CA PHE A 193 26.76 -28.67 16.10
C PHE A 193 27.77 -27.99 17.02
N ILE A 194 28.39 -26.91 16.53
CA ILE A 194 29.45 -26.18 17.26
C ILE A 194 28.92 -25.58 18.58
N PRO A 195 29.77 -25.40 19.61
CA PRO A 195 29.36 -24.83 20.88
C PRO A 195 29.05 -23.33 20.74
N ILE A 196 27.76 -23.01 20.59
CA ILE A 196 27.24 -21.64 20.60
C ILE A 196 26.49 -21.42 21.91
N HIS A 197 26.80 -20.33 22.60
CA HIS A 197 26.13 -19.94 23.84
C HIS A 197 25.45 -18.59 23.67
N ARG A 198 24.36 -18.38 24.43
CA ARG A 198 23.90 -17.02 24.72
C ARG A 198 24.94 -16.33 25.58
N VAL A 199 25.15 -15.05 25.36
CA VAL A 199 26.03 -14.24 26.19
C VAL A 199 25.37 -12.91 26.49
N THR A 200 25.75 -12.32 27.61
CA THR A 200 25.33 -10.97 27.98
C THR A 200 26.58 -10.15 28.26
N ALA A 201 26.79 -9.08 27.51
CA ALA A 201 27.76 -8.07 27.88
C ALA A 201 27.24 -7.28 29.06
N LEU A 202 28.06 -7.08 30.09
CA LEU A 202 27.71 -6.37 31.33
C LEU A 202 28.63 -5.15 31.58
N GLY A 203 29.49 -4.85 30.61
CA GLY A 203 30.56 -3.87 30.73
C GLY A 203 30.59 -2.96 29.52
N ARG A 204 31.70 -2.28 29.34
CA ARG A 204 31.85 -1.32 28.24
C ARG A 204 31.96 -2.07 26.94
N CYS A 205 31.16 -1.68 25.96
CA CYS A 205 31.11 -2.37 24.67
C CYS A 205 31.71 -1.54 23.54
N ARG A 206 32.31 -2.25 22.58
CA ARG A 206 32.77 -1.68 21.31
C ARG A 206 32.39 -2.60 20.17
N SER A 207 31.65 -2.08 19.20
CA SER A 207 31.21 -2.83 18.03
C SER A 207 32.13 -2.63 16.84
N ASP A 208 32.32 -3.69 16.07
CA ASP A 208 32.94 -3.69 14.75
C ASP A 208 32.15 -4.65 13.86
N ASN A 209 31.46 -4.10 12.86
CA ASN A 209 30.56 -4.81 11.96
C ASN A 209 29.47 -5.61 12.70
N ASP A 210 29.49 -6.94 12.62
CA ASP A 210 28.53 -7.86 13.24
C ASP A 210 29.02 -8.44 14.59
N LYS A 211 30.12 -7.91 15.13
CA LYS A 211 30.71 -8.31 16.40
C LYS A 211 30.79 -7.17 17.41
N THR A 212 30.58 -7.50 18.67
CA THR A 212 30.69 -6.59 19.81
C THR A 212 31.67 -7.17 20.82
N ALA A 213 32.69 -6.39 21.21
CA ALA A 213 33.59 -6.71 22.31
C ALA A 213 33.17 -6.00 23.59
N THR A 214 33.38 -6.62 24.74
CA THR A 214 33.02 -6.06 26.05
C THR A 214 34.14 -6.20 27.06
N THR A 215 34.22 -5.28 28.03
CA THR A 215 35.11 -5.42 29.20
C THR A 215 34.58 -6.40 30.24
N LYS A 216 33.28 -6.73 30.19
CA LYS A 216 32.66 -7.69 31.10
C LYS A 216 31.64 -8.53 30.35
N ILE A 217 31.82 -9.85 30.36
CA ILE A 217 30.98 -10.79 29.62
C ILE A 217 30.50 -11.92 30.53
N HIS A 218 29.20 -12.19 30.50
CA HIS A 218 28.60 -13.38 31.09
C HIS A 218 28.34 -14.42 30.01
N ILE A 219 28.80 -15.65 30.25
CA ILE A 219 28.55 -16.79 29.35
C ILE A 219 27.29 -17.50 29.82
N GLY A 220 26.20 -17.32 29.10
CA GLY A 220 24.91 -17.96 29.40
C GLY A 220 24.81 -19.36 28.81
N ALA A 221 23.56 -19.86 28.70
CA ALA A 221 23.28 -21.24 28.33
C ALA A 221 23.78 -21.64 26.94
N LYS A 222 24.28 -22.88 26.81
CA LYS A 222 24.58 -23.51 25.52
C LYS A 222 23.30 -23.71 24.70
N LEU A 223 23.35 -23.36 23.41
CA LEU A 223 22.26 -23.62 22.47
C LEU A 223 22.48 -24.96 21.77
N ASN A 224 21.41 -25.77 21.70
CA ASN A 224 21.36 -26.86 20.73
C ASN A 224 20.95 -26.32 19.34
N PHE A 225 21.00 -27.17 18.33
CA PHE A 225 20.64 -26.79 16.95
C PHE A 225 19.24 -26.17 16.84
N SER A 226 18.24 -26.77 17.50
CA SER A 226 16.86 -26.27 17.47
C SER A 226 16.74 -24.89 18.11
N ASP A 227 17.39 -24.69 19.26
CA ASP A 227 17.37 -23.40 19.97
C ASP A 227 18.11 -22.31 19.19
N PHE A 228 19.18 -22.67 18.48
CA PHE A 228 19.90 -21.75 17.60
C PHE A 228 19.05 -21.32 16.39
N ILE A 229 18.40 -22.26 15.70
CA ILE A 229 17.48 -21.94 14.60
C ILE A 229 16.32 -21.09 15.10
N LYS A 230 15.72 -21.45 16.24
CA LYS A 230 14.66 -20.66 16.86
C LYS A 230 15.14 -19.25 17.19
N ALA A 231 16.30 -19.09 17.82
CA ALA A 231 16.87 -17.77 18.13
C ALA A 231 17.10 -16.93 16.86
N GLY A 232 17.57 -17.56 15.77
CA GLY A 232 17.75 -16.87 14.50
C GLY A 232 16.44 -16.44 13.84
N ILE A 233 15.41 -17.29 13.90
CA ILE A 233 14.06 -16.96 13.46
C ILE A 233 13.50 -15.82 14.30
N ASP A 234 13.55 -15.92 15.64
CA ASP A 234 13.05 -14.88 16.56
C ASP A 234 13.74 -13.54 16.30
N PHE A 235 15.06 -13.53 16.10
CA PHE A 235 15.85 -12.34 15.74
C PHE A 235 15.37 -11.71 14.42
N LEU A 236 15.14 -12.53 13.39
CA LEU A 236 14.62 -12.05 12.11
C LEU A 236 13.17 -11.54 12.23
N TYR A 237 12.30 -12.22 12.98
CA TYR A 237 10.93 -11.78 13.24
C TYR A 237 10.89 -10.42 13.94
N GLU A 238 11.74 -10.21 14.95
CA GLU A 238 11.87 -8.93 15.65
C GLU A 238 12.31 -7.81 14.71
N LYS A 239 13.25 -8.08 13.80
CA LYS A 239 13.79 -7.11 12.85
C LYS A 239 12.90 -6.87 11.62
N CYS A 240 12.09 -7.85 11.18
CA CYS A 240 11.37 -7.78 9.90
C CYS A 240 9.86 -7.48 9.98
N ILE A 241 9.14 -7.90 11.04
CA ILE A 241 7.66 -8.00 10.96
C ILE A 241 6.89 -6.93 11.75
N LYS A 242 7.53 -6.09 12.58
CA LYS A 242 6.80 -4.99 13.27
C LYS A 242 6.60 -3.71 12.44
N ARG A 243 6.81 -3.73 11.12
CA ARG A 243 6.29 -2.69 10.21
C ARG A 243 4.84 -3.01 9.87
N ALA A 244 3.92 -2.59 10.73
CA ALA A 244 2.54 -2.34 10.33
C ALA A 244 2.53 -1.34 9.13
N PRO A 245 1.51 -1.35 8.27
CA PRO A 245 1.58 -0.77 6.93
C PRO A 245 2.05 0.68 6.98
N THR A 246 2.95 1.05 6.07
CA THR A 246 3.38 2.45 5.87
C THR A 246 2.12 3.27 5.58
N VAL A 247 1.59 3.97 6.58
CA VAL A 247 0.55 4.98 6.42
C VAL A 247 1.25 6.24 5.93
N ASN A 248 1.29 6.43 4.61
CA ASN A 248 1.87 7.63 4.04
C ASN A 248 0.73 8.58 3.65
N VAL A 249 0.49 9.60 4.48
CA VAL A 249 -0.51 10.64 4.22
C VAL A 249 0.17 12.00 4.06
N ASP A 250 0.01 12.62 2.89
CA ASP A 250 0.57 13.95 2.60
C ASP A 250 -0.55 14.89 2.14
N THR A 251 -0.68 16.04 2.77
CA THR A 251 -1.73 17.03 2.48
C THR A 251 -1.25 18.18 1.59
N SER A 252 0.01 18.16 1.16
CA SER A 252 0.60 19.19 0.30
C SER A 252 0.20 19.05 -1.17
N ASP A 253 0.12 20.18 -1.88
CA ASP A 253 -0.13 20.20 -3.32
C ASP A 253 1.01 19.52 -4.08
N GLY A 254 0.66 18.62 -5.00
CA GLY A 254 1.63 17.85 -5.78
C GLY A 254 2.37 16.77 -5.00
N ALA A 255 1.82 16.29 -3.88
CA ALA A 255 2.39 15.18 -3.11
C ALA A 255 2.77 13.98 -4.00
N HIS A 256 3.94 13.39 -3.76
CA HIS A 256 4.42 12.20 -4.48
C HIS A 256 4.63 11.06 -3.49
N ILE A 257 3.67 10.15 -3.44
CA ILE A 257 3.62 9.11 -2.41
C ILE A 257 3.62 7.73 -3.06
N GLY A 258 4.55 6.87 -2.64
CA GLY A 258 4.72 5.52 -3.18
C GLY A 258 4.92 4.50 -2.07
N SER A 259 4.42 3.28 -2.28
CA SER A 259 4.83 2.11 -1.49
C SER A 259 4.97 0.88 -2.36
N SER A 260 5.81 -0.05 -1.94
CA SER A 260 5.97 -1.37 -2.57
C SER A 260 5.66 -2.52 -1.62
N GLY A 261 5.20 -2.22 -0.40
CA GLY A 261 4.79 -3.23 0.58
C GLY A 261 3.36 -3.68 0.35
N ASP A 262 3.09 -4.96 0.63
CA ASP A 262 1.72 -5.47 0.73
C ASP A 262 0.97 -4.73 1.83
N GLU A 263 -0.35 -4.59 1.67
CA GLU A 263 -1.27 -3.92 2.60
C GLU A 263 -0.95 -2.43 2.85
N ALA A 264 -0.16 -1.79 1.97
CA ALA A 264 0.16 -0.36 2.10
C ALA A 264 -1.10 0.52 2.19
N GLN A 265 -1.07 1.51 3.08
CA GLN A 265 -2.15 2.49 3.25
C GLN A 265 -1.63 3.87 2.87
N ILE A 266 -2.15 4.45 1.78
CA ILE A 266 -1.59 5.67 1.20
C ILE A 266 -2.71 6.68 0.95
N GLY A 267 -2.51 7.92 1.39
CA GLY A 267 -3.52 8.98 1.32
C GLY A 267 -2.96 10.32 0.90
N SER A 268 -3.75 11.15 0.21
CA SER A 268 -3.43 12.57 0.07
C SER A 268 -4.68 13.44 -0.01
N SER A 269 -4.58 14.69 0.43
CA SER A 269 -5.65 15.68 0.25
C SER A 269 -5.24 16.89 -0.58
N GLY A 270 -4.01 16.95 -1.10
CA GLY A 270 -3.51 18.08 -1.88
C GLY A 270 -3.91 18.02 -3.35
N TYR A 271 -3.94 19.18 -4.01
CA TYR A 271 -4.23 19.27 -5.45
C TYR A 271 -3.13 18.57 -6.26
N GLY A 272 -3.52 17.75 -7.25
CA GLY A 272 -2.58 17.10 -8.17
C GLY A 272 -1.69 16.03 -7.54
N ALA A 273 -2.08 15.45 -6.40
CA ALA A 273 -1.32 14.39 -5.74
C ALA A 273 -1.09 13.19 -6.67
N ARG A 274 0.12 12.60 -6.64
CA ARG A 274 0.46 11.38 -7.36
C ARG A 274 0.76 10.27 -6.37
N ILE A 275 -0.08 9.25 -6.38
CA ILE A 275 -0.09 8.18 -5.39
C ILE A 275 0.00 6.83 -6.08
N GLY A 276 0.94 5.97 -5.65
CA GLY A 276 1.17 4.67 -6.27
C GLY A 276 1.47 3.56 -5.27
N SER A 277 0.99 2.34 -5.55
CA SER A 277 1.48 1.14 -4.88
C SER A 277 1.76 0.00 -5.85
N SER A 278 2.76 -0.83 -5.53
CA SER A 278 2.99 -2.10 -6.22
C SER A 278 2.70 -3.34 -5.36
N GLY A 279 2.35 -3.15 -4.08
CA GLY A 279 2.02 -4.26 -3.18
C GLY A 279 0.58 -4.73 -3.31
N ASN A 280 0.34 -5.98 -2.95
CA ASN A 280 -0.99 -6.57 -2.93
C ASN A 280 -1.84 -5.97 -1.81
N VAL A 281 -3.15 -5.91 -2.01
CA VAL A 281 -4.13 -5.44 -1.00
C VAL A 281 -3.86 -4.00 -0.53
N ALA A 282 -3.22 -3.18 -1.38
CA ALA A 282 -2.97 -1.78 -1.06
C ALA A 282 -4.28 -0.98 -0.98
N GLN A 283 -4.37 -0.09 -0.01
CA GLN A 283 -5.47 0.87 0.16
C GLN A 283 -4.96 2.27 -0.17
N ILE A 284 -5.48 2.86 -1.23
CA ILE A 284 -4.97 4.12 -1.77
C ILE A 284 -6.13 5.11 -1.95
N GLY A 285 -6.01 6.31 -1.38
CA GLY A 285 -7.07 7.30 -1.38
C GLY A 285 -6.58 8.71 -1.68
N SER A 286 -7.40 9.53 -2.35
CA SER A 286 -7.19 10.98 -2.34
C SER A 286 -8.48 11.80 -2.29
N SER A 287 -8.48 12.88 -1.52
CA SER A 287 -9.55 13.87 -1.54
C SER A 287 -9.23 15.14 -2.33
N GLY A 288 -8.02 15.27 -2.90
CA GLY A 288 -7.61 16.43 -3.69
C GLY A 288 -8.05 16.32 -5.14
N ASP A 289 -8.32 17.46 -5.77
CA ASP A 289 -8.63 17.53 -7.20
C ASP A 289 -7.42 17.15 -8.05
N GLU A 290 -7.67 16.61 -9.24
CA GLU A 290 -6.67 16.17 -10.22
C GLU A 290 -5.69 15.09 -9.71
N ALA A 291 -6.06 14.37 -8.65
CA ALA A 291 -5.23 13.29 -8.12
C ALA A 291 -4.99 12.17 -9.16
N GLN A 292 -3.75 11.69 -9.24
CA GLN A 292 -3.34 10.55 -10.06
C GLN A 292 -3.02 9.37 -9.15
N ILE A 293 -3.84 8.33 -9.21
CA ILE A 293 -3.78 7.21 -8.27
C ILE A 293 -3.66 5.89 -9.03
N GLY A 294 -2.64 5.09 -8.70
CA GLY A 294 -2.35 3.84 -9.40
C GLY A 294 -2.00 2.68 -8.47
N SER A 295 -2.40 1.46 -8.84
CA SER A 295 -1.84 0.23 -8.26
C SER A 295 -1.52 -0.82 -9.31
N SER A 296 -0.49 -1.63 -9.05
CA SER A 296 -0.22 -2.84 -9.84
C SER A 296 -0.39 -4.15 -9.06
N GLY A 297 -0.65 -4.09 -7.75
CA GLY A 297 -0.85 -5.28 -6.93
C GLY A 297 -2.28 -5.80 -6.95
N ASP A 298 -2.45 -7.09 -6.66
CA ASP A 298 -3.74 -7.76 -6.64
C ASP A 298 -4.57 -7.31 -5.43
N GLY A 299 -5.90 -7.22 -5.60
CA GLY A 299 -6.83 -6.87 -4.52
C GLY A 299 -6.73 -5.43 -4.03
N ALA A 300 -6.11 -4.52 -4.80
CA ALA A 300 -5.99 -3.11 -4.43
C ALA A 300 -7.36 -2.43 -4.30
N GLN A 301 -7.52 -1.59 -3.27
CA GLN A 301 -8.66 -0.73 -3.05
C GLN A 301 -8.24 0.72 -3.29
N ILE A 302 -8.84 1.37 -4.29
CA ILE A 302 -8.41 2.68 -4.77
C ILE A 302 -9.60 3.61 -4.85
N GLY A 303 -9.51 4.79 -4.23
CA GLY A 303 -10.61 5.75 -4.14
C GLY A 303 -10.18 7.19 -4.36
N SER A 304 -11.06 8.00 -4.96
CA SER A 304 -10.93 9.46 -4.88
C SER A 304 -12.26 10.18 -4.71
N SER A 305 -12.24 11.34 -4.05
CA SER A 305 -13.39 12.24 -3.98
C SER A 305 -13.16 13.59 -4.69
N GLY A 306 -11.96 13.85 -5.21
CA GLY A 306 -11.63 15.09 -5.91
C GLY A 306 -12.05 15.08 -7.37
N ASP A 307 -12.28 16.27 -7.91
CA ASP A 307 -12.67 16.46 -9.31
C ASP A 307 -11.49 16.16 -10.25
N GLY A 308 -11.76 15.59 -11.42
CA GLY A 308 -10.74 15.29 -12.44
C GLY A 308 -9.74 14.20 -12.06
N ALA A 309 -10.02 13.40 -11.01
CA ALA A 309 -9.13 12.33 -10.58
C ALA A 309 -8.89 11.28 -11.68
N GLN A 310 -7.65 10.81 -11.81
CA GLN A 310 -7.23 9.74 -12.70
C GLN A 310 -6.85 8.52 -11.87
N ILE A 311 -7.60 7.43 -11.99
CA ILE A 311 -7.49 6.27 -11.11
C ILE A 311 -7.33 5.00 -11.96
N GLY A 312 -6.29 4.22 -11.68
CA GLY A 312 -5.96 3.02 -12.46
C GLY A 312 -5.52 1.83 -11.60
N SER A 313 -5.87 0.61 -12.03
CA SER A 313 -5.21 -0.60 -11.52
C SER A 313 -4.94 -1.63 -12.60
N SER A 314 -3.78 -2.27 -12.55
CA SER A 314 -3.46 -3.44 -13.38
C SER A 314 -3.56 -4.79 -12.66
N GLY A 315 -3.75 -4.80 -11.35
CA GLY A 315 -3.85 -6.04 -10.55
C GLY A 315 -5.25 -6.68 -10.61
N ASP A 316 -5.30 -7.99 -10.36
CA ASP A 316 -6.54 -8.76 -10.34
C ASP A 316 -7.38 -8.46 -9.09
N GLY A 317 -8.71 -8.45 -9.23
CA GLY A 317 -9.63 -8.21 -8.11
C GLY A 317 -9.60 -6.79 -7.54
N ALA A 318 -9.08 -5.81 -8.28
CA ALA A 318 -9.04 -4.42 -7.84
C ALA A 318 -10.45 -3.83 -7.63
N GLN A 319 -10.61 -3.03 -6.59
CA GLN A 319 -11.81 -2.24 -6.30
C GLN A 319 -11.48 -0.77 -6.47
N ILE A 320 -12.13 -0.10 -7.42
CA ILE A 320 -11.77 1.26 -7.82
C ILE A 320 -13.02 2.14 -7.83
N GLY A 321 -12.99 3.27 -7.12
CA GLY A 321 -14.13 4.18 -7.00
C GLY A 321 -13.75 5.66 -7.13
N SER A 322 -14.66 6.47 -7.66
CA SER A 322 -14.60 7.93 -7.50
C SER A 322 -15.96 8.56 -7.25
N SER A 323 -16.00 9.64 -6.47
CA SER A 323 -17.18 10.48 -6.33
C SER A 323 -17.05 11.87 -6.99
N GLY A 324 -15.86 12.25 -7.46
CA GLY A 324 -15.61 13.56 -8.08
C GLY A 324 -16.07 13.66 -9.53
N ASP A 325 -16.31 14.87 -9.99
CA ASP A 325 -16.75 15.16 -11.35
C ASP A 325 -15.59 14.97 -12.35
N GLY A 326 -15.90 14.45 -13.54
CA GLY A 326 -14.91 14.28 -14.62
C GLY A 326 -13.82 13.24 -14.32
N ALA A 327 -14.01 12.34 -13.36
CA ALA A 327 -13.03 11.31 -13.04
C ALA A 327 -12.79 10.33 -14.21
N HIS A 328 -11.53 9.94 -14.41
CA HIS A 328 -11.10 8.91 -15.35
C HIS A 328 -10.67 7.66 -14.60
N ILE A 329 -11.39 6.56 -14.75
CA ILE A 329 -11.21 5.34 -13.95
C ILE A 329 -11.01 4.14 -14.87
N GLY A 330 -9.93 3.38 -14.66
CA GLY A 330 -9.56 2.27 -15.52
C GLY A 330 -9.03 1.04 -14.79
N SER A 331 -9.28 -0.15 -15.35
CA SER A 331 -8.53 -1.34 -14.96
C SER A 331 -8.21 -2.28 -16.11
N SER A 332 -7.04 -2.92 -16.06
CA SER A 332 -6.68 -4.03 -16.95
C SER A 332 -6.67 -5.41 -16.27
N GLY A 333 -6.89 -5.47 -14.96
CA GLY A 333 -6.92 -6.71 -14.20
C GLY A 333 -8.24 -7.48 -14.35
N ASN A 334 -8.21 -8.77 -14.02
CA ASN A 334 -9.38 -9.62 -14.03
C ASN A 334 -10.29 -9.35 -12.83
N VAL A 335 -11.60 -9.48 -13.03
CA VAL A 335 -12.62 -9.38 -11.96
C VAL A 335 -12.57 -8.03 -11.21
N ALA A 336 -12.11 -6.97 -11.89
CA ALA A 336 -12.10 -5.64 -11.31
C ALA A 336 -13.52 -5.13 -11.07
N GLN A 337 -13.73 -4.44 -9.94
CA GLN A 337 -14.95 -3.73 -9.60
C GLN A 337 -14.69 -2.24 -9.69
N ILE A 338 -15.40 -1.55 -10.59
CA ILE A 338 -15.14 -0.16 -10.92
C ILE A 338 -16.43 0.66 -10.82
N GLY A 339 -16.40 1.76 -10.06
CA GLY A 339 -17.58 2.58 -9.78
C GLY A 339 -17.32 4.09 -9.88
N SER A 340 -18.34 4.85 -10.28
CA SER A 340 -18.35 6.31 -10.05
C SER A 340 -19.74 6.86 -9.75
N SER A 341 -19.82 7.86 -8.89
CA SER A 341 -21.04 8.66 -8.66
C SER A 341 -20.97 10.10 -9.20
N GLY A 342 -19.84 10.55 -9.73
CA GLY A 342 -19.63 11.92 -10.23
C GLY A 342 -20.22 12.20 -11.60
N TYR A 343 -20.38 13.48 -11.96
CA TYR A 343 -20.85 13.91 -13.27
C TYR A 343 -19.78 13.70 -14.35
N GLY A 344 -20.17 13.15 -15.50
CA GLY A 344 -19.30 13.10 -16.68
C GLY A 344 -18.07 12.19 -16.55
N ALA A 345 -18.04 11.26 -15.59
CA ALA A 345 -16.95 10.32 -15.42
C ALA A 345 -16.74 9.43 -16.67
N GLN A 346 -15.50 8.98 -16.86
CA GLN A 346 -15.12 8.02 -17.89
C GLN A 346 -14.58 6.76 -17.22
N ILE A 347 -15.22 5.62 -17.47
CA ILE A 347 -14.94 4.37 -16.78
C ILE A 347 -14.66 3.26 -17.79
N GLY A 348 -13.54 2.56 -17.63
CA GLY A 348 -13.09 1.55 -18.59
C GLY A 348 -12.53 0.28 -17.95
N SER A 349 -12.74 -0.87 -18.59
CA SER A 349 -11.95 -2.08 -18.29
C SER A 349 -11.62 -2.92 -19.51
N SER A 350 -10.43 -3.53 -19.51
CA SER A 350 -10.00 -4.48 -20.53
C SER A 350 -9.84 -5.93 -20.03
N GLY A 351 -9.98 -6.18 -18.73
CA GLY A 351 -9.79 -7.51 -18.13
C GLY A 351 -11.01 -8.43 -18.20
N TYR A 352 -10.84 -9.69 -17.81
CA TYR A 352 -11.92 -10.69 -17.80
C TYR A 352 -12.92 -10.43 -16.67
N GLY A 353 -14.23 -10.47 -16.96
CA GLY A 353 -15.28 -10.48 -15.93
C GLY A 353 -15.39 -9.20 -15.11
N ALA A 354 -14.96 -8.06 -15.64
CA ALA A 354 -15.05 -6.78 -14.94
C ALA A 354 -16.51 -6.40 -14.63
N GLN A 355 -16.72 -5.82 -13.45
CA GLN A 355 -18.00 -5.25 -13.01
C GLN A 355 -17.87 -3.73 -12.96
N ILE A 356 -18.63 -3.04 -13.80
CA ILE A 356 -18.51 -1.60 -13.99
C ILE A 356 -19.87 -0.93 -13.78
N GLY A 357 -19.94 0.01 -12.84
CA GLY A 357 -21.17 0.67 -12.43
C GLY A 357 -21.05 2.19 -12.35
N SER A 358 -22.15 2.91 -12.60
CA SER A 358 -22.21 4.33 -12.25
C SER A 358 -23.62 4.85 -11.96
N SER A 359 -23.73 5.74 -10.97
CA SER A 359 -24.93 6.52 -10.69
C SER A 359 -24.86 7.97 -11.18
N GLY A 360 -23.72 8.41 -11.73
CA GLY A 360 -23.50 9.77 -12.20
C GLY A 360 -24.18 10.08 -13.54
N ASN A 361 -24.54 11.34 -13.77
CA ASN A 361 -25.14 11.77 -15.04
C ASN A 361 -24.06 11.98 -16.12
N GLY A 362 -24.39 11.66 -17.38
CA GLY A 362 -23.50 11.90 -18.53
C GLY A 362 -22.26 11.00 -18.57
N VAL A 363 -22.24 9.92 -17.78
CA VAL A 363 -21.07 9.03 -17.64
C VAL A 363 -20.85 8.21 -18.90
N GLN A 364 -19.58 7.99 -19.23
CA GLN A 364 -19.16 7.11 -20.32
C GLN A 364 -18.54 5.84 -19.74
N ILE A 365 -19.08 4.68 -20.11
CA ILE A 365 -18.63 3.39 -19.61
C ILE A 365 -18.28 2.47 -20.79
N GLY A 366 -17.09 1.88 -20.77
CA GLY A 366 -16.60 1.00 -21.81
C GLY A 366 -15.96 -0.28 -21.27
N SER A 367 -16.15 -1.41 -21.98
CA SER A 367 -15.29 -2.57 -21.75
C SER A 367 -14.97 -3.35 -23.02
N SER A 368 -13.70 -3.76 -23.16
CA SER A 368 -13.24 -4.67 -24.20
C SER A 368 -13.04 -6.11 -23.71
N GLY A 369 -13.21 -6.35 -22.40
CA GLY A 369 -12.97 -7.64 -21.76
C GLY A 369 -14.10 -8.66 -21.96
N TYR A 370 -13.79 -9.95 -21.83
CA TYR A 370 -14.79 -11.02 -21.93
C TYR A 370 -15.72 -11.01 -20.72
N GLY A 371 -17.04 -11.14 -20.96
CA GLY A 371 -18.02 -11.33 -19.88
C GLY A 371 -18.17 -10.13 -18.93
N ALA A 372 -17.92 -8.91 -19.40
CA ALA A 372 -18.09 -7.72 -18.58
C ALA A 372 -19.56 -7.50 -18.19
N HIS A 373 -19.79 -7.07 -16.95
CA HIS A 373 -21.08 -6.63 -16.43
C HIS A 373 -21.06 -5.12 -16.25
N ILE A 374 -21.88 -4.42 -17.03
CA ILE A 374 -21.84 -2.95 -17.12
C ILE A 374 -23.23 -2.37 -16.83
N GLY A 375 -23.31 -1.42 -15.90
CA GLY A 375 -24.58 -0.83 -15.47
C GLY A 375 -24.50 0.67 -15.25
N SER A 376 -25.58 1.40 -15.53
CA SER A 376 -25.75 2.78 -15.06
C SER A 376 -27.17 3.11 -14.65
N SER A 377 -27.33 3.94 -13.62
CA SER A 377 -28.61 4.54 -13.25
C SER A 377 -28.70 6.05 -13.56
N GLY A 378 -27.60 6.67 -13.99
CA GLY A 378 -27.56 8.10 -14.30
C GLY A 378 -28.14 8.44 -15.67
N ASN A 379 -28.67 9.65 -15.81
CA ASN A 379 -29.26 10.10 -17.08
C ASN A 379 -28.17 10.37 -18.13
N GLY A 380 -28.48 10.07 -19.39
CA GLY A 380 -27.59 10.33 -20.52
C GLY A 380 -26.31 9.49 -20.54
N ALA A 381 -26.27 8.37 -19.80
CA ALA A 381 -25.13 7.47 -19.79
C ALA A 381 -24.85 6.91 -21.20
N ARG A 382 -23.57 6.83 -21.56
CA ARG A 382 -23.10 6.19 -22.80
C ARG A 382 -22.34 4.93 -22.44
N ILE A 383 -22.86 3.77 -22.81
CA ILE A 383 -22.36 2.47 -22.38
C ILE A 383 -22.02 1.63 -23.60
N GLY A 384 -20.80 1.11 -23.67
CA GLY A 384 -20.29 0.34 -24.80
C GLY A 384 -19.54 -0.92 -24.38
N SER A 385 -19.67 -1.99 -25.16
CA SER A 385 -18.73 -3.12 -25.07
C SER A 385 -18.35 -3.72 -26.42
N SER A 386 -17.13 -4.23 -26.52
CA SER A 386 -16.69 -5.09 -27.62
C SER A 386 -16.41 -6.53 -27.18
N GLY A 387 -16.58 -6.84 -25.90
CA GLY A 387 -16.32 -8.15 -25.32
C GLY A 387 -17.41 -9.18 -25.62
N TYR A 388 -17.03 -10.44 -25.79
CA TYR A 388 -17.98 -11.54 -25.93
C TYR A 388 -18.81 -11.70 -24.65
N GLY A 389 -20.13 -11.91 -24.80
CA GLY A 389 -21.02 -12.21 -23.68
C GLY A 389 -21.22 -11.07 -22.68
N ALA A 390 -20.94 -9.83 -23.07
CA ALA A 390 -21.14 -8.67 -22.20
C ALA A 390 -22.63 -8.53 -21.77
N GLN A 391 -22.84 -8.19 -20.50
CA GLN A 391 -24.14 -7.87 -19.94
C GLN A 391 -24.20 -6.38 -19.64
N ILE A 392 -25.12 -5.67 -20.29
CA ILE A 392 -25.16 -4.20 -20.27
C ILE A 392 -26.57 -3.73 -19.91
N GLY A 393 -26.68 -2.86 -18.91
CA GLY A 393 -27.96 -2.35 -18.41
C GLY A 393 -27.95 -0.84 -18.17
N SER A 394 -29.09 -0.17 -18.39
CA SER A 394 -29.30 1.17 -17.84
C SER A 394 -30.74 1.45 -17.43
N SER A 395 -30.93 2.12 -16.30
CA SER A 395 -32.24 2.67 -15.88
C SER A 395 -32.37 4.18 -16.09
N GLY A 396 -31.29 4.86 -16.48
CA GLY A 396 -31.30 6.31 -16.69
C GLY A 396 -31.98 6.72 -17.99
N ASN A 397 -32.61 7.91 -18.01
CA ASN A 397 -33.26 8.43 -19.21
C ASN A 397 -32.21 8.82 -20.27
N GLY A 398 -32.54 8.58 -21.55
CA GLY A 398 -31.71 8.95 -22.68
C GLY A 398 -30.39 8.17 -22.78
N ALA A 399 -30.29 7.01 -22.12
CA ALA A 399 -29.11 6.16 -22.18
C ALA A 399 -28.81 5.72 -23.62
N GLN A 400 -27.54 5.74 -24.00
CA GLN A 400 -27.03 5.24 -25.27
C GLN A 400 -26.22 3.98 -24.99
N ILE A 401 -26.69 2.83 -25.47
CA ILE A 401 -26.13 1.53 -25.11
C ILE A 401 -25.76 0.77 -26.39
N GLY A 402 -24.52 0.30 -26.49
CA GLY A 402 -24.00 -0.39 -27.67
C GLY A 402 -23.19 -1.64 -27.32
N SER A 403 -23.28 -2.69 -28.13
CA SER A 403 -22.31 -3.79 -28.09
C SER A 403 -21.96 -4.35 -29.46
N SER A 404 -20.68 -4.62 -29.70
CA SER A 404 -20.22 -5.36 -30.88
C SER A 404 -19.86 -6.82 -30.59
N GLY A 405 -19.87 -7.23 -29.32
CA GLY A 405 -19.56 -8.59 -28.92
C GLY A 405 -20.70 -9.58 -29.20
N ASN A 406 -20.36 -10.80 -29.63
CA ASN A 406 -21.36 -11.86 -29.82
C ASN A 406 -22.01 -12.25 -28.48
N GLY A 407 -23.29 -12.62 -28.53
CA GLY A 407 -24.06 -13.07 -27.36
C GLY A 407 -24.29 -11.99 -26.30
N ALA A 408 -24.11 -10.70 -26.64
CA ALA A 408 -24.35 -9.61 -25.72
C ALA A 408 -25.81 -9.58 -25.23
N GLN A 409 -25.99 -9.27 -23.95
CA GLN A 409 -27.29 -9.07 -23.33
C GLN A 409 -27.41 -7.61 -22.94
N ILE A 410 -28.38 -6.91 -23.52
CA ILE A 410 -28.50 -5.46 -23.40
C ILE A 410 -29.92 -5.09 -22.97
N GLY A 411 -30.06 -4.31 -21.90
CA GLY A 411 -31.35 -3.92 -21.35
C GLY A 411 -31.43 -2.45 -21.00
N SER A 412 -32.60 -1.83 -21.16
CA SER A 412 -32.87 -0.54 -20.52
C SER A 412 -34.32 -0.34 -20.09
N SER A 413 -34.53 0.25 -18.92
CA SER A 413 -35.84 0.72 -18.46
C SER A 413 -36.04 2.23 -18.57
N GLY A 414 -35.00 2.99 -18.93
CA GLY A 414 -35.05 4.44 -19.03
C GLY A 414 -35.78 4.93 -20.29
N ASN A 415 -36.44 6.09 -20.20
CA ASN A 415 -37.15 6.68 -21.34
C ASN A 415 -36.17 7.18 -22.40
N GLY A 416 -36.52 7.01 -23.67
CA GLY A 416 -35.73 7.47 -24.81
C GLY A 416 -34.40 6.75 -24.99
N ALA A 417 -34.26 5.53 -24.42
CA ALA A 417 -33.05 4.74 -24.57
C ALA A 417 -32.75 4.44 -26.04
N ARG A 418 -31.51 4.63 -26.46
CA ARG A 418 -30.99 4.26 -27.77
C ARG A 418 -30.08 3.06 -27.61
N ILE A 419 -30.52 1.92 -28.10
CA ILE A 419 -29.84 0.66 -27.87
C ILE A 419 -29.45 0.04 -29.21
N GLY A 420 -28.24 -0.51 -29.31
CA GLY A 420 -27.92 -1.32 -30.47
C GLY A 420 -26.87 -2.38 -30.26
N SER A 421 -26.87 -3.36 -31.16
CA SER A 421 -25.81 -4.37 -31.21
C SER A 421 -25.53 -4.87 -32.61
N SER A 422 -24.25 -5.04 -32.92
CA SER A 422 -23.78 -5.71 -34.13
C SER A 422 -23.35 -7.16 -33.90
N GLY A 423 -23.33 -7.63 -32.66
CA GLY A 423 -22.95 -8.99 -32.30
C GLY A 423 -24.03 -10.01 -32.66
N ASN A 424 -23.61 -11.20 -33.11
CA ASN A 424 -24.54 -12.28 -33.41
C ASN A 424 -25.17 -12.84 -32.13
N GLY A 425 -26.45 -13.22 -32.20
CA GLY A 425 -27.18 -13.80 -31.07
C GLY A 425 -27.41 -12.83 -29.91
N ALA A 426 -27.34 -11.52 -30.16
CA ALA A 426 -27.59 -10.51 -29.15
C ALA A 426 -29.04 -10.59 -28.64
N ARG A 427 -29.21 -10.36 -27.33
CA ARG A 427 -30.51 -10.25 -26.68
C ARG A 427 -30.67 -8.83 -26.20
N ILE A 428 -31.64 -8.11 -26.76
CA ILE A 428 -31.79 -6.68 -26.54
C ILE A 428 -33.21 -6.39 -26.07
N GLY A 429 -33.37 -5.64 -25.00
CA GLY A 429 -34.68 -5.33 -24.42
C GLY A 429 -34.80 -3.88 -23.96
N SER A 430 -35.97 -3.27 -24.15
CA SER A 430 -36.32 -2.05 -23.42
C SER A 430 -37.80 -1.98 -23.04
N SER A 431 -38.06 -1.46 -21.84
CA SER A 431 -39.41 -1.13 -21.35
C SER A 431 -39.68 0.37 -21.28
N GLY A 432 -38.71 1.22 -21.60
CA GLY A 432 -38.83 2.67 -21.49
C GLY A 432 -39.67 3.28 -22.63
N TYR A 433 -40.31 4.43 -22.36
CA TYR A 433 -41.05 5.16 -23.37
C TYR A 433 -40.12 5.61 -24.51
N GLY A 434 -40.52 5.38 -25.76
CA GLY A 434 -39.81 5.85 -26.94
C GLY A 434 -38.44 5.19 -27.13
N ALA A 435 -38.27 3.93 -26.75
CA ALA A 435 -37.01 3.22 -26.97
C ALA A 435 -36.72 3.05 -28.47
N HIS A 436 -35.47 3.30 -28.86
CA HIS A 436 -34.98 3.14 -30.22
C HIS A 436 -33.96 2.02 -30.24
N ILE A 437 -34.34 0.84 -30.76
CA ILE A 437 -33.48 -0.34 -30.72
C ILE A 437 -33.08 -0.78 -32.13
N GLY A 438 -31.78 -0.92 -32.38
CA GLY A 438 -31.23 -1.38 -33.66
C GLY A 438 -30.27 -2.56 -33.51
N SER A 439 -30.55 -3.70 -34.14
CA SER A 439 -29.62 -4.82 -34.20
C SER A 439 -29.18 -5.09 -35.64
N SER A 440 -27.86 -5.07 -35.86
CA SER A 440 -27.26 -5.49 -37.14
C SER A 440 -26.65 -6.90 -37.08
N GLY A 441 -26.79 -7.60 -35.95
CA GLY A 441 -26.31 -8.97 -35.78
C GLY A 441 -27.35 -10.00 -36.20
N TYR A 442 -26.91 -11.19 -36.63
CA TYR A 442 -27.82 -12.27 -37.01
C TYR A 442 -28.40 -12.99 -35.80
N LYS A 443 -29.62 -13.53 -35.94
CA LYS A 443 -30.31 -14.33 -34.93
C LYS A 443 -30.47 -13.58 -33.59
N ALA A 444 -30.63 -12.26 -33.64
CA ALA A 444 -30.88 -11.47 -32.46
C ALA A 444 -32.32 -11.69 -31.96
N VAL A 445 -32.54 -11.44 -30.67
CA VAL A 445 -33.87 -11.35 -30.07
C VAL A 445 -34.01 -9.95 -29.49
N VAL A 446 -34.94 -9.18 -30.02
CA VAL A 446 -35.10 -7.77 -29.70
C VAL A 446 -36.51 -7.50 -29.19
N SER A 447 -36.66 -6.90 -28.02
CA SER A 447 -37.96 -6.49 -27.48
C SER A 447 -37.96 -5.01 -27.09
N ALA A 448 -39.00 -4.29 -27.47
CA ALA A 448 -39.20 -2.90 -27.10
C ALA A 448 -40.67 -2.74 -26.75
N ILE A 449 -40.96 -2.86 -25.46
CA ILE A 449 -42.33 -2.95 -24.96
C ILE A 449 -42.82 -1.62 -24.40
N GLY A 450 -42.00 -0.57 -24.31
CA GLY A 450 -42.48 0.74 -23.86
C GLY A 450 -43.26 1.48 -24.95
N PRO A 451 -44.20 2.39 -24.60
CA PRO A 451 -45.00 3.12 -25.58
C PRO A 451 -44.13 3.93 -26.54
N GLY A 452 -44.47 3.97 -27.82
CA GLY A 452 -43.73 4.73 -28.85
C GLY A 452 -42.37 4.13 -29.23
N SER A 453 -42.05 2.92 -28.76
CA SER A 453 -40.79 2.26 -29.09
C SER A 453 -40.75 1.78 -30.54
N LYS A 454 -39.55 1.69 -31.10
CA LYS A 454 -39.32 1.13 -32.44
C LYS A 454 -38.10 0.21 -32.47
N ILE A 455 -38.17 -0.80 -33.33
CA ILE A 455 -37.12 -1.81 -33.51
C ILE A 455 -36.70 -1.88 -34.98
N LYS A 456 -35.39 -1.94 -35.21
CA LYS A 456 -34.75 -2.34 -36.46
C LYS A 456 -33.90 -3.58 -36.21
N ALA A 457 -34.01 -4.61 -37.05
CA ALA A 457 -33.23 -5.84 -36.90
C ALA A 457 -32.86 -6.48 -38.24
N LYS A 458 -31.90 -7.40 -38.23
CA LYS A 458 -31.50 -8.21 -39.39
C LYS A 458 -32.42 -9.39 -39.64
N LYS A 459 -32.38 -9.91 -40.87
CA LYS A 459 -33.03 -11.16 -41.25
C LYS A 459 -32.70 -12.29 -40.26
N ASP A 460 -33.69 -13.15 -40.03
CA ASP A 460 -33.68 -14.26 -39.07
C ASP A 460 -33.71 -13.85 -37.59
N SER A 461 -33.74 -12.55 -37.28
CA SER A 461 -33.93 -12.04 -35.92
C SER A 461 -35.40 -11.98 -35.53
N TRP A 462 -35.69 -12.12 -34.24
CA TRP A 462 -37.04 -11.99 -33.68
C TRP A 462 -37.21 -10.63 -33.03
N ILE A 463 -38.35 -9.99 -33.32
CA ILE A 463 -38.74 -8.71 -32.73
C ILE A 463 -40.03 -8.85 -31.91
N VAL A 464 -40.15 -8.09 -30.82
CA VAL A 464 -41.37 -7.97 -30.00
C VAL A 464 -41.67 -6.50 -29.74
N LEU A 465 -42.86 -6.05 -30.12
CA LEU A 465 -43.35 -4.68 -29.91
C LEU A 465 -44.69 -4.70 -29.19
N ALA A 466 -44.95 -3.64 -28.43
CA ALA A 466 -46.23 -3.40 -27.76
C ALA A 466 -46.89 -2.12 -28.28
N GLU A 467 -48.20 -2.15 -28.40
CA GLU A 467 -49.07 -1.03 -28.73
C GLU A 467 -49.89 -0.63 -27.51
N TYR A 468 -50.14 0.67 -27.39
CA TYR A 468 -50.86 1.28 -26.28
C TYR A 468 -52.01 2.15 -26.78
N ASP A 469 -53.09 2.23 -26.01
CA ASP A 469 -54.17 3.18 -26.27
C ASP A 469 -53.81 4.61 -25.82
N GLN A 470 -54.73 5.54 -26.04
CA GLN A 470 -54.60 6.95 -25.63
C GLN A 470 -54.46 7.17 -24.11
N TYR A 471 -54.78 6.16 -23.29
CA TYR A 471 -54.68 6.21 -21.84
C TYR A 471 -53.41 5.53 -21.32
N GLY A 472 -52.55 5.01 -22.21
CA GLY A 472 -51.31 4.32 -21.85
C GLY A 472 -51.51 2.87 -21.39
N SER A 473 -52.66 2.26 -21.70
CA SER A 473 -52.91 0.84 -21.43
C SER A 473 -52.44 -0.03 -22.61
N PRO A 474 -51.73 -1.15 -22.38
CA PRO A 474 -51.30 -2.02 -23.47
C PRO A 474 -52.51 -2.69 -24.13
N VAL A 475 -52.64 -2.54 -25.45
CA VAL A 475 -53.75 -3.11 -26.23
C VAL A 475 -53.34 -4.27 -27.11
N CYS A 476 -52.06 -4.34 -27.49
CA CYS A 476 -51.53 -5.43 -28.31
C CYS A 476 -50.04 -5.65 -28.01
N VAL A 477 -49.60 -6.90 -27.99
CA VAL A 477 -48.19 -7.27 -28.04
C VAL A 477 -48.05 -8.30 -29.15
N LYS A 478 -47.18 -8.03 -30.13
CA LYS A 478 -46.90 -8.96 -31.22
C LYS A 478 -45.42 -9.29 -31.28
N SER A 479 -45.15 -10.52 -31.67
CA SER A 479 -43.81 -10.99 -32.02
C SER A 479 -43.80 -11.49 -33.46
N ALA A 480 -42.69 -11.26 -34.16
CA ALA A 480 -42.50 -11.75 -35.52
C ALA A 480 -41.00 -11.93 -35.80
N GLN A 481 -40.69 -12.78 -36.78
CA GLN A 481 -39.34 -12.90 -37.32
C GLN A 481 -39.19 -11.95 -38.51
N ILE A 482 -38.02 -11.32 -38.63
CA ILE A 482 -37.65 -10.57 -39.84
C ILE A 482 -37.32 -11.58 -40.95
N ASP A 483 -38.23 -11.73 -41.91
CA ASP A 483 -38.16 -12.72 -43.00
C ASP A 483 -37.54 -12.16 -44.30
N GLY A 484 -37.46 -10.83 -44.43
CA GLY A 484 -37.02 -10.12 -45.64
C GLY A 484 -38.08 -10.00 -46.72
N ILE A 485 -39.31 -10.48 -46.48
CA ILE A 485 -40.44 -10.43 -47.42
C ILE A 485 -41.58 -9.60 -46.83
N THR A 486 -42.13 -10.05 -45.70
CA THR A 486 -43.17 -9.35 -44.95
C THR A 486 -42.58 -8.25 -44.09
N LEU A 487 -41.46 -8.55 -43.41
CA LEU A 487 -40.67 -7.61 -42.64
C LEU A 487 -39.27 -7.54 -43.26
N LYS A 488 -38.98 -6.42 -43.92
CA LYS A 488 -37.67 -6.09 -44.47
C LYS A 488 -36.64 -5.91 -43.35
N GLU A 489 -35.42 -6.37 -43.58
CA GLU A 489 -34.28 -6.09 -42.69
C GLU A 489 -33.87 -4.62 -42.73
N ASP A 490 -33.20 -4.15 -41.69
CA ASP A 490 -32.67 -2.78 -41.58
C ASP A 490 -33.72 -1.64 -41.69
N VAL A 491 -34.99 -1.97 -41.52
CA VAL A 491 -36.10 -1.01 -41.44
C VAL A 491 -36.60 -0.94 -40.00
N PHE A 492 -36.96 0.27 -39.53
CA PHE A 492 -37.59 0.44 -38.22
C PHE A 492 -39.09 0.11 -38.31
N TYR A 493 -39.58 -0.65 -37.32
CA TYR A 493 -40.99 -0.97 -37.17
C TYR A 493 -41.54 -0.47 -35.83
N GLN A 494 -42.81 -0.09 -35.85
CA GLN A 494 -43.67 0.13 -34.69
C GLN A 494 -44.91 -0.75 -34.78
N LEU A 495 -45.58 -1.01 -33.66
CA LEU A 495 -46.87 -1.69 -33.66
C LEU A 495 -48.00 -0.66 -33.63
N VAL A 496 -48.82 -0.62 -34.69
CA VAL A 496 -49.93 0.32 -34.86
C VAL A 496 -51.16 -0.42 -35.35
N LYS A 497 -52.28 -0.31 -34.63
CA LYS A 497 -53.54 -1.03 -34.85
C LYS A 497 -53.32 -2.54 -34.97
N GLY A 498 -52.44 -3.08 -34.14
CA GLY A 498 -52.03 -4.47 -34.15
C GLY A 498 -51.12 -4.87 -35.30
N GLU A 499 -50.71 -4.01 -36.22
CA GLU A 499 -49.85 -4.37 -37.35
C GLU A 499 -48.46 -3.73 -37.25
N PHE A 500 -47.44 -4.41 -37.77
CA PHE A 500 -46.10 -3.83 -37.86
C PHE A 500 -46.07 -2.79 -38.98
N VAL A 501 -45.76 -1.54 -38.64
CA VAL A 501 -45.72 -0.41 -39.56
C VAL A 501 -44.30 0.12 -39.67
N GLU A 502 -43.82 0.30 -40.90
CA GLU A 502 -42.52 0.93 -41.19
C GLU A 502 -42.50 2.38 -40.69
N THR A 503 -41.40 2.79 -40.06
CA THR A 503 -41.18 4.15 -39.55
C THR A 503 -39.76 4.61 -39.87
N GLU A 504 -39.52 5.92 -39.75
CA GLU A 504 -38.19 6.52 -39.96
C GLU A 504 -37.24 6.33 -38.77
#